data_AF-R1DFS8-F1
#
_entry.id   AF-R1DFS8-F1
#
_cell.length_a   1.000
_cell.length_b   1.000
_cell.length_c   1.000
_cell.angle_alpha   90.00
_cell.angle_beta   90.00
_cell.angle_gamma   90.00
#
_symmetry.space_group_name_H-M   'P 1'
#
loop_
_entity.id
_entity.type
_entity.pdbx_description
1 polymer ?
#
loop_
_entity_poly.entity_id
_entity_poly.type
_entity_poly.pdbx_seq_one_letter_code
_entity_poly.pdbx_strand_id
1 'polypeptide(L)'
;MQSLLRSRYPSTCEPAEDPAIANIVDTARYPIHELDGTQAAATIAKARAAWETYGEVSLPGFIRADVRALLADEVSGLPAHNRRYTAPYLARKSLGSNASLDPEHPLRRLFQSDIHAVAGDQIPNATLLRRVYDSPAVAAFFARVIRRGRLYHYADGLQQLNVMYLLD
;
A
#
# COMPACT_ATOMS: atom_id res chain seq x y z
N MET A 1 14.69 -3.09 -43.21
CA MET A 1 15.39 -3.46 -41.97
C MET A 1 14.50 -3.17 -40.76
N GLN A 2 13.46 -3.99 -40.57
CA GLN A 2 12.60 -4.00 -39.37
C GLN A 2 13.01 -5.20 -38.50
N SER A 3 13.49 -4.95 -37.28
CA SER A 3 13.82 -5.91 -36.20
C SER A 3 14.70 -5.13 -35.21
N LEU A 4 14.51 -5.02 -33.90
CA LEU A 4 13.81 -5.80 -32.88
C LEU A 4 13.55 -4.86 -31.69
N LEU A 5 12.30 -4.48 -31.44
CA LEU A 5 11.84 -4.09 -30.10
C LEU A 5 10.68 -5.03 -29.76
N ARG A 6 11.02 -6.29 -29.47
CA ARG A 6 10.06 -7.20 -28.83
C ARG A 6 9.85 -6.69 -27.41
N SER A 7 8.64 -6.20 -27.16
CA SER A 7 8.12 -5.96 -25.81
C SER A 7 8.49 -7.14 -24.91
N ARG A 8 9.24 -6.88 -23.84
CA ARG A 8 9.57 -7.87 -22.79
C ARG A 8 8.40 -8.15 -21.84
N TYR A 9 7.21 -7.65 -22.15
CA TYR A 9 6.01 -7.92 -21.40
C TYR A 9 5.15 -8.87 -22.22
N PRO A 10 4.82 -10.07 -21.72
CA PRO A 10 3.71 -10.82 -22.29
C PRO A 10 2.45 -9.96 -22.16
N SER A 11 2.00 -9.42 -23.30
CA SER A 11 0.64 -8.92 -23.44
C SER A 11 -0.31 -10.10 -23.30
N THR A 12 -1.36 -9.89 -22.51
CA THR A 12 -2.50 -10.78 -22.24
C THR A 12 -2.15 -12.11 -21.57
N CYS A 13 -2.09 -12.09 -20.25
CA CYS A 13 -2.39 -13.27 -19.44
C CYS A 13 -3.92 -13.33 -19.35
N GLU A 14 -4.53 -14.37 -19.93
CA GLU A 14 -5.93 -14.69 -19.68
C GLU A 14 -6.16 -14.81 -18.17
N PRO A 15 -7.30 -14.35 -17.62
CA PRO A 15 -7.52 -14.38 -16.19
C PRO A 15 -7.56 -15.84 -15.71
N ALA A 16 -6.48 -16.26 -15.07
CA ALA A 16 -6.50 -17.40 -14.16
C ALA A 16 -7.64 -17.20 -13.16
N GLU A 17 -8.47 -18.23 -12.93
CA GLU A 17 -9.69 -18.17 -12.13
C GLU A 17 -9.52 -17.27 -10.90
N ASP A 18 -10.32 -16.21 -10.86
CA ASP A 18 -10.21 -15.13 -9.87
C ASP A 18 -10.88 -15.58 -8.57
N PRO A 19 -10.16 -15.81 -7.46
CA PRO A 19 -10.82 -15.75 -6.17
C PRO A 19 -11.34 -14.32 -6.03
N ALA A 20 -12.65 -14.15 -6.11
CA ALA A 20 -13.32 -12.86 -5.99
C ALA A 20 -12.70 -12.05 -4.83
N ILE A 21 -12.57 -10.73 -4.95
CA ILE A 21 -11.97 -9.87 -3.91
C ILE A 21 -12.53 -10.13 -2.49
N ALA A 22 -13.76 -10.64 -2.38
CA ALA A 22 -14.40 -11.12 -1.14
C ALA A 22 -13.67 -12.30 -0.43
N ASN A 23 -12.82 -13.02 -1.14
CA ASN A 23 -11.93 -14.05 -0.60
C ASN A 23 -10.65 -13.46 0.01
N ILE A 24 -10.37 -12.17 -0.22
CA ILE A 24 -9.17 -11.48 0.30
C ILE A 24 -9.58 -10.42 1.34
N VAL A 25 -10.60 -9.63 1.01
CA VAL A 25 -11.15 -8.56 1.85
C VAL A 25 -12.40 -9.05 2.57
N ASP A 26 -12.54 -8.69 3.85
CA ASP A 26 -13.75 -8.96 4.63
C ASP A 26 -14.90 -8.04 4.17
N THR A 27 -15.58 -8.44 3.10
CA THR A 27 -16.66 -7.65 2.48
C THR A 27 -17.93 -7.59 3.33
N ALA A 28 -18.10 -8.54 4.25
CA ALA A 28 -19.22 -8.53 5.21
C ALA A 28 -19.05 -7.41 6.25
N ARG A 29 -17.80 -7.14 6.66
CA ARG A 29 -17.48 -6.01 7.56
C ARG A 29 -17.26 -4.70 6.80
N TYR A 30 -16.68 -4.77 5.61
CA TYR A 30 -16.34 -3.64 4.75
C TYR A 30 -17.06 -3.79 3.40
N PRO A 31 -18.29 -3.27 3.25
CA PRO A 31 -19.12 -3.49 2.07
C PRO A 31 -18.64 -2.68 0.86
N ILE A 32 -17.46 -3.03 0.33
CA ILE A 32 -16.78 -2.34 -0.79
C ILE A 32 -17.54 -2.44 -2.12
N HIS A 33 -18.49 -3.38 -2.25
CA HIS A 33 -19.33 -3.56 -3.44
C HIS A 33 -20.68 -2.84 -3.35
N GLU A 34 -21.16 -2.51 -2.15
CA GLU A 34 -22.48 -1.94 -1.90
C GLU A 34 -22.36 -0.60 -1.15
N LEU A 35 -21.69 0.37 -1.79
CA LEU A 35 -21.30 1.62 -1.14
C LEU A 35 -22.49 2.54 -0.77
N ASP A 36 -23.66 2.33 -1.36
CA ASP A 36 -24.88 3.11 -1.10
C ASP A 36 -25.74 2.53 0.04
N GLY A 37 -25.34 1.40 0.62
CA GLY A 37 -26.02 0.77 1.74
C GLY A 37 -25.79 1.48 3.08
N THR A 38 -26.69 1.24 4.05
CA THR A 38 -26.60 1.82 5.40
C THR A 38 -25.34 1.37 6.15
N GLN A 39 -24.95 0.11 6.00
CA GLN A 39 -23.72 -0.41 6.59
C GLN A 39 -22.47 0.27 6.00
N ALA A 40 -22.44 0.46 4.67
CA ALA A 40 -21.33 1.15 4.00
C ALA A 40 -21.23 2.60 4.45
N ALA A 41 -22.36 3.31 4.51
CA ALA A 41 -22.43 4.68 4.99
C ALA A 41 -21.88 4.80 6.42
N ALA A 42 -22.25 3.88 7.32
CA ALA A 42 -21.75 3.87 8.71
C ALA A 42 -20.23 3.63 8.77
N THR A 43 -19.72 2.62 8.04
CA THR A 43 -18.29 2.29 8.00
C THR A 43 -17.47 3.42 7.39
N ILE A 44 -17.93 4.03 6.30
CA ILE A 44 -17.29 5.18 5.66
C ILE A 44 -17.30 6.40 6.57
N ALA A 45 -18.41 6.67 7.27
CA ALA A 45 -18.49 7.79 8.21
C ALA A 45 -17.49 7.63 9.36
N LYS A 46 -17.38 6.42 9.92
CA LYS A 46 -16.39 6.11 10.97
C LYS A 46 -14.95 6.28 10.47
N ALA A 47 -14.65 5.71 9.30
CA ALA A 47 -13.33 5.83 8.68
C ALA A 47 -12.98 7.30 8.37
N ARG A 48 -13.93 8.08 7.86
CA ARG A 48 -13.77 9.50 7.60
C ARG A 48 -13.48 10.29 8.87
N ALA A 49 -14.23 10.06 9.94
CA ALA A 49 -14.02 10.78 11.19
C ALA A 49 -12.60 10.54 11.73
N ALA A 50 -12.08 9.31 11.63
CA ALA A 50 -10.70 9.00 11.97
C ALA A 50 -9.70 9.74 11.06
N TRP A 51 -9.91 9.70 9.75
CA TRP A 51 -9.07 10.40 8.77
C TRP A 51 -9.01 11.91 9.02
N GLU A 52 -10.15 12.55 9.27
CA GLU A 52 -10.24 14.00 9.51
C GLU A 52 -9.63 14.40 10.86
N THR A 53 -9.67 13.52 11.86
CA THR A 53 -9.14 13.79 13.20
C THR A 53 -7.64 13.52 13.31
N TYR A 54 -7.18 12.40 12.75
CA TYR A 54 -5.82 11.87 12.98
C TYR A 54 -4.95 11.86 11.72
N GLY A 55 -5.54 12.07 10.54
CA GLY A 55 -4.84 11.89 9.26
C GLY A 55 -4.58 10.42 8.89
N GLU A 56 -5.21 9.48 9.61
CA GLU A 56 -5.08 8.04 9.38
C GLU A 56 -6.38 7.29 9.66
N VAL A 57 -6.50 6.07 9.13
CA VAL A 57 -7.64 5.18 9.37
C VAL A 57 -7.15 3.77 9.64
N SER A 58 -7.56 3.20 10.77
CA SER A 58 -7.36 1.78 11.05
C SER A 58 -8.57 0.96 10.59
N LEU A 59 -8.32 -0.05 9.75
CA LEU A 59 -9.33 -0.99 9.25
C LEU A 59 -9.01 -2.41 9.73
N PRO A 60 -9.18 -2.71 11.02
CA PRO A 60 -8.82 -4.01 11.58
C PRO A 60 -9.67 -5.12 10.96
N GLY A 61 -9.02 -6.15 10.42
CA GLY A 61 -9.74 -7.23 9.75
C GLY A 61 -10.07 -6.96 8.28
N PHE A 62 -9.64 -5.84 7.70
CA PHE A 62 -9.90 -5.54 6.29
C PHE A 62 -9.43 -6.67 5.38
N ILE A 63 -8.18 -7.12 5.55
CA ILE A 63 -7.71 -8.38 4.96
C ILE A 63 -8.12 -9.53 5.87
N ARG A 64 -8.79 -10.52 5.28
CA ARG A 64 -9.27 -11.71 5.98
C ARG A 64 -8.11 -12.49 6.59
N ALA A 65 -8.31 -13.06 7.77
CA ALA A 65 -7.24 -13.67 8.54
C ALA A 65 -6.65 -14.93 7.86
N ASP A 66 -7.49 -15.69 7.16
CA ASP A 66 -7.16 -16.93 6.46
C ASP A 66 -6.16 -16.74 5.30
N VAL A 67 -6.11 -15.56 4.68
CA VAL A 67 -5.21 -15.28 3.54
C VAL A 67 -3.97 -14.46 3.89
N ARG A 68 -3.83 -13.96 5.13
CA ARG A 68 -2.71 -13.05 5.49
C ARG A 68 -1.34 -13.71 5.35
N ALA A 69 -1.24 -14.97 5.76
CA ALA A 69 0.02 -15.72 5.66
C ALA A 69 0.42 -15.91 4.19
N LEU A 70 -0.53 -16.27 3.33
CA LEU A 70 -0.32 -16.41 1.90
C LEU A 70 0.08 -15.08 1.24
N LEU A 71 -0.62 -13.98 1.58
CA LEU A 71 -0.30 -12.66 1.05
C LEU A 71 1.13 -12.23 1.39
N ALA A 72 1.60 -12.53 2.61
CA ALA A 72 2.97 -12.26 3.02
C ALA A 72 3.99 -13.16 2.31
N ASP A 73 3.66 -14.45 2.15
CA ASP A 73 4.52 -15.44 1.50
C ASP A 73 4.76 -15.13 0.01
N GLU A 74 3.71 -14.76 -0.72
CA GLU A 74 3.78 -14.40 -2.15
C GLU A 74 4.75 -13.26 -2.47
N VAL A 75 4.97 -12.37 -1.50
CA VAL A 75 5.87 -11.23 -1.63
C VAL A 75 7.11 -11.39 -0.78
N SER A 76 7.32 -12.52 -0.11
CA SER A 76 8.52 -12.82 0.65
C SER A 76 9.68 -13.16 -0.29
N GLY A 77 10.87 -12.65 0.01
CA GLY A 77 12.08 -12.97 -0.76
C GLY A 77 12.13 -12.41 -2.18
N LEU A 78 11.21 -11.51 -2.55
CA LEU A 78 11.32 -10.77 -3.81
C LEU A 78 12.62 -9.94 -3.81
N PRO A 79 13.23 -9.71 -4.99
CA PRO A 79 14.41 -8.86 -5.08
C PRO A 79 14.13 -7.50 -4.47
N ALA A 80 14.91 -7.14 -3.45
CA ALA A 80 14.74 -5.88 -2.73
C ALA A 80 16.05 -5.10 -2.73
N HIS A 81 15.92 -3.79 -2.81
CA HIS A 81 17.04 -2.88 -2.72
C HIS A 81 17.20 -2.41 -1.27
N ASN A 82 18.38 -2.66 -0.70
CA ASN A 82 18.72 -2.18 0.63
C ASN A 82 18.87 -0.65 0.61
N ARG A 83 18.21 -0.01 1.56
CA ARG A 83 18.39 1.40 1.88
C ARG A 83 18.75 1.55 3.36
N ARG A 84 20.01 1.29 3.69
CA ARG A 84 20.55 1.53 5.03
C ARG A 84 20.94 2.98 5.23
N TYR A 85 20.38 3.62 6.25
CA TYR A 85 20.79 4.96 6.67
C TYR A 85 20.58 5.16 8.17
N THR A 86 21.42 6.01 8.75
CA THR A 86 21.22 6.55 10.10
C THR A 86 20.79 8.00 9.95
N ALA A 87 19.51 8.29 10.24
CA ALA A 87 18.99 9.65 10.13
C ALA A 87 18.01 9.95 11.27
N PRO A 88 17.78 11.23 11.60
CA PRO A 88 16.67 11.59 12.47
C PRO A 88 15.34 11.08 11.92
N TYR A 89 14.44 10.62 12.79
CA TYR A 89 13.12 10.05 12.44
C TYR A 89 12.27 10.94 11.53
N LEU A 90 12.62 12.23 11.41
CA LEU A 90 11.94 13.24 10.61
C LEU A 90 12.93 14.13 9.87
N ALA A 91 14.07 13.59 9.43
CA ALA A 91 14.99 14.31 8.56
C ALA A 91 14.37 14.49 7.16
N ARG A 92 13.34 15.33 7.07
CA ARG A 92 13.14 16.12 5.87
C ARG A 92 14.47 16.82 5.62
N LYS A 93 15.06 16.60 4.45
CA LYS A 93 16.23 17.33 3.94
C LYS A 93 16.06 18.87 4.00
N SER A 94 14.86 19.38 4.33
CA SER A 94 14.51 20.80 4.44
C SER A 94 14.70 21.42 5.83
N LEU A 95 14.99 20.64 6.87
CA LEU A 95 15.33 21.19 8.19
C LEU A 95 16.84 21.36 8.22
N GLY A 96 17.32 22.59 8.40
CA GLY A 96 18.75 22.91 8.44
C GLY A 96 19.49 22.23 9.60
N SER A 97 20.63 22.78 10.01
CA SER A 97 21.37 22.24 11.15
C SER A 97 20.51 22.21 12.42
N ASN A 98 20.23 21.01 12.93
CA ASN A 98 19.51 20.78 14.19
C ASN A 98 20.41 21.00 15.43
N ALA A 99 21.63 21.54 15.25
CA ALA A 99 22.63 21.68 16.32
C ALA A 99 22.21 22.66 17.43
N SER A 100 21.29 23.59 17.14
CA SER A 100 20.74 24.53 18.13
C SER A 100 19.59 23.94 18.96
N LEU A 101 19.11 22.73 18.65
CA LEU A 101 18.04 22.08 19.40
C LEU A 101 18.57 21.36 20.64
N ASP A 102 17.74 21.26 21.67
CA ASP A 102 18.03 20.50 22.89
C ASP A 102 18.46 19.05 22.57
N PRO A 103 19.47 18.45 23.25
CA PRO A 103 19.92 17.08 22.99
C PRO A 103 18.82 16.01 23.01
N GLU A 104 17.80 16.15 23.84
CA GLU A 104 16.68 15.22 23.95
C GLU A 104 15.56 15.51 22.94
N HIS A 105 15.69 16.58 22.16
CA HIS A 105 14.72 16.99 21.15
C HIS A 105 14.53 15.87 20.11
N PRO A 106 13.29 15.47 19.77
CA PRO A 106 13.02 14.35 18.85
C PRO A 106 13.72 14.46 17.49
N LEU A 107 13.92 15.68 16.96
CA LEU A 107 14.67 15.94 15.72
C LEU A 107 16.19 15.68 15.80
N ARG A 108 16.74 15.44 17.00
CA ARG A 108 18.13 15.01 17.21
C ARG A 108 18.26 13.51 17.45
N ARG A 109 17.14 12.79 17.62
CA ARG A 109 17.16 11.33 17.80
C ARG A 109 17.44 10.65 16.46
N LEU A 110 18.58 10.00 16.36
CA LEU A 110 18.97 9.21 15.18
C LEU A 110 18.39 7.80 15.28
N PHE A 111 17.83 7.33 14.17
CA PHE A 111 17.36 5.96 14.03
C PHE A 111 18.19 5.31 12.94
N GLN A 112 18.72 4.12 13.24
CA GLN A 112 19.25 3.25 12.22
C GLN A 112 18.05 2.54 11.59
N SER A 113 17.96 2.62 10.27
CA SER A 113 16.95 1.88 9.51
C SER A 113 17.68 0.97 8.53
N ASP A 114 17.39 -0.33 8.60
CA ASP A 114 17.76 -1.31 7.59
C ASP A 114 16.50 -1.77 6.85
N ILE A 115 16.13 -0.99 5.83
CA ILE A 115 14.90 -1.21 5.06
C ILE A 115 15.28 -1.77 3.71
N HIS A 116 14.73 -2.94 3.38
CA HIS A 116 14.82 -3.52 2.05
C HIS A 116 13.49 -3.26 1.33
N ALA A 117 13.53 -2.48 0.25
CA ALA A 117 12.33 -2.12 -0.51
C ALA A 117 12.26 -2.89 -1.83
N VAL A 118 11.13 -3.53 -2.06
CA VAL A 118 10.74 -4.12 -3.35
C VAL A 118 9.96 -3.05 -4.12
N ALA A 119 10.41 -2.74 -5.34
CA ALA A 119 9.73 -1.79 -6.21
C ALA A 119 8.47 -2.40 -6.84
N GLY A 120 7.51 -1.55 -7.20
CA GLY A 120 6.19 -1.99 -7.67
C GLY A 120 6.19 -2.81 -8.96
N ASP A 121 7.18 -2.61 -9.83
CA ASP A 121 7.39 -3.37 -11.06
C ASP A 121 7.98 -4.77 -10.81
N GLN A 122 8.55 -5.00 -9.62
CA GLN A 122 9.08 -6.30 -9.20
C GLN A 122 8.03 -7.17 -8.50
N ILE A 123 6.85 -6.63 -8.18
CA ILE A 123 5.75 -7.37 -7.55
C ILE A 123 4.92 -8.08 -8.64
N PRO A 124 4.84 -9.42 -8.64
CA PRO A 124 4.10 -10.14 -9.68
C PRO A 124 2.61 -9.78 -9.70
N ASN A 125 2.04 -9.65 -10.90
CA ASN A 125 0.63 -9.26 -11.08
C ASN A 125 -0.37 -10.25 -10.49
N ALA A 126 0.02 -11.53 -10.34
CA ALA A 126 -0.85 -12.58 -9.83
C ALA A 126 -1.03 -12.56 -8.30
N THR A 127 -0.18 -11.83 -7.58
CA THR A 127 -0.21 -11.77 -6.11
C THR A 127 -1.52 -11.20 -5.58
N LEU A 128 -1.96 -11.68 -4.42
CA LEU A 128 -3.11 -11.15 -3.68
C LEU A 128 -2.93 -9.66 -3.36
N LEU A 129 -1.70 -9.24 -3.03
CA LEU A 129 -1.40 -7.83 -2.79
C LEU A 129 -1.75 -6.97 -4.02
N ARG A 130 -1.36 -7.42 -5.22
CA ARG A 130 -1.70 -6.71 -6.45
C ARG A 130 -3.20 -6.72 -6.73
N ARG A 131 -3.88 -7.84 -6.48
CA ARG A 131 -5.35 -7.93 -6.62
C ARG A 131 -6.08 -6.93 -5.73
N VAL A 132 -5.63 -6.73 -4.49
CA VAL A 132 -6.21 -5.70 -3.59
C VAL A 132 -5.91 -4.30 -4.11
N TYR A 133 -4.65 -4.03 -4.49
CA TYR A 133 -4.23 -2.71 -4.98
C TYR A 133 -5.00 -2.30 -6.25
N ASP A 134 -5.11 -3.20 -7.22
CA ASP A 134 -5.77 -2.97 -8.52
C ASP A 134 -7.31 -3.05 -8.45
N SER A 135 -7.89 -3.44 -7.31
CA SER A 135 -9.35 -3.62 -7.19
C SER A 135 -10.10 -2.27 -7.29
N PRO A 136 -10.98 -2.09 -8.29
CA PRO A 136 -11.78 -0.88 -8.41
C PRO A 136 -12.74 -0.68 -7.23
N ALA A 137 -13.24 -1.78 -6.64
CA ALA A 137 -14.14 -1.73 -5.48
C ALA A 137 -13.42 -1.21 -4.24
N VAL A 138 -12.19 -1.69 -3.99
CA VAL A 138 -11.34 -1.19 -2.89
C VAL A 138 -11.00 0.28 -3.11
N ALA A 139 -10.59 0.67 -4.32
CA ALA A 139 -10.29 2.06 -4.66
C ALA A 139 -11.52 2.98 -4.49
N ALA A 140 -12.71 2.54 -4.89
CA ALA A 140 -13.95 3.29 -4.74
C ALA A 140 -14.34 3.48 -3.26
N PHE A 141 -14.18 2.44 -2.44
CA PHE A 141 -14.38 2.53 -0.99
C PHE A 141 -13.48 3.61 -0.37
N PHE A 142 -12.17 3.57 -0.64
CA PHE A 142 -11.24 4.57 -0.13
C PHE A 142 -11.50 5.97 -0.69
N ALA A 143 -11.82 6.11 -1.98
CA ALA A 143 -12.21 7.39 -2.57
C ALA A 143 -13.40 8.02 -1.82
N ARG A 144 -14.38 7.19 -1.44
CA ARG A 144 -15.47 7.61 -0.55
C ARG A 144 -14.95 8.06 0.80
N VAL A 145 -14.14 7.26 1.50
CA VAL A 145 -13.55 7.63 2.80
C VAL A 145 -12.84 8.98 2.76
N ILE A 146 -12.01 9.25 1.74
CA ILE A 146 -11.26 10.52 1.62
C ILE A 146 -12.02 11.65 0.90
N ARG A 147 -13.31 11.46 0.57
CA ARG A 147 -14.15 12.48 -0.07
C ARG A 147 -13.62 12.94 -1.43
N ARG A 148 -13.13 11.99 -2.22
CA ARG A 148 -12.75 12.19 -3.61
C ARG A 148 -13.69 11.42 -4.52
N GLY A 149 -13.93 11.95 -5.71
CA GLY A 149 -14.77 11.27 -6.71
C GLY A 149 -14.15 9.96 -7.21
N ARG A 150 -12.82 9.92 -7.29
CA ARG A 150 -12.06 8.75 -7.73
C ARG A 150 -10.66 8.77 -7.12
N LEU A 151 -10.13 7.57 -6.88
CA LEU A 151 -8.72 7.32 -6.60
C LEU A 151 -8.07 6.77 -7.88
N TYR A 152 -6.91 7.30 -8.25
CA TYR A 152 -6.14 6.83 -9.40
C TYR A 152 -4.88 6.15 -8.91
N HIS A 153 -4.41 5.15 -9.64
CA HIS A 153 -3.09 4.58 -9.41
C HIS A 153 -2.01 5.65 -9.59
N TYR A 154 -0.97 5.56 -8.77
CA TYR A 154 0.20 6.39 -8.96
C TYR A 154 0.90 5.98 -10.25
N ALA A 155 1.29 6.97 -11.07
CA ALA A 155 1.76 6.72 -12.43
C ALA A 155 3.20 6.16 -12.50
N ASP A 156 3.98 6.31 -11.42
CA ASP A 156 5.31 5.72 -11.32
C ASP A 156 5.20 4.23 -10.98
N GLY A 157 5.47 3.38 -11.98
CA GLY A 157 5.42 1.92 -11.82
C GLY A 157 6.36 1.37 -10.76
N LEU A 158 7.44 2.09 -10.41
CA LEU A 158 8.37 1.68 -9.35
C LEU A 158 7.81 1.99 -7.96
N GLN A 159 7.00 3.05 -7.83
CA GLN A 159 6.54 3.56 -6.53
C GLN A 159 5.05 3.33 -6.26
N GLN A 160 4.29 2.88 -7.25
CA GLN A 160 2.84 2.70 -7.14
C GLN A 160 2.42 1.72 -6.03
N LEU A 161 3.27 0.73 -5.75
CA LEU A 161 3.10 -0.28 -4.71
C LEU A 161 4.49 -0.67 -4.23
N ASN A 162 4.72 -0.76 -2.92
CA ASN A 162 6.02 -1.13 -2.37
C ASN A 162 5.82 -2.17 -1.27
N VAL A 163 6.74 -3.12 -1.19
CA VAL A 163 6.88 -4.02 -0.04
C VAL A 163 8.16 -3.64 0.69
N MET A 164 8.07 -3.44 2.00
CA MET A 164 9.21 -3.10 2.84
C MET A 164 9.48 -4.26 3.80
N TYR A 165 10.66 -4.86 3.69
CA TYR A 165 11.17 -5.75 4.74
C TYR A 165 11.93 -4.89 5.75
N LEU A 166 11.46 -4.94 6.99
CA LEU A 166 12.17 -4.40 8.14
C LEU A 166 13.03 -5.55 8.66
N LEU A 167 14.34 -5.43 8.50
CA LEU A 167 15.29 -6.38 9.09
C LEU A 167 15.81 -5.77 10.38
N ASP A 168 15.72 -6.55 11.46
CA ASP A 168 16.28 -6.20 12.79
C ASP A 168 17.79 -6.48 12.84
#